data_AF-A0A800JFR4-F1
#
_entry.id   AF-A0A800JFR4-F1
#
_cell.length_a   1.000
_cell.length_b   1.000
_cell.length_c   1.000
_cell.angle_alpha   90.00
_cell.angle_beta   90.00
_cell.angle_gamma   90.00
#
_symmetry.space_group_name_H-M   'P 1'
#
loop_
_entity.id
_entity.type
_entity.pdbx_description
1 polymer ?
#
loop_
_entity_poly.entity_id
_entity_poly.type
_entity_poly.pdbx_seq_one_letter_code
_entity_poly.pdbx_strand_id
1 'polypeptide(L)'
;RHGTHHGLANALMLPNSMTFIEAADLTNVQRQRIQTIRTLFAEANRAGDSLAAETRMWFEELGIQFGLQNHGIPADDLAPLADEAFADPCHATNLIPVTRDDLAAVYQSAL
;
A
#
# COMPACT_ATOMS: atom_id res chain seq x y z
N ARG A 1 5.58 -17.41 1.43
CA ARG A 1 5.38 -18.28 0.24
C ARG A 1 6.38 -18.02 -0.91
N HIS A 2 6.78 -16.77 -1.18
CA HIS A 2 7.59 -16.44 -2.38
C HIS A 2 9.04 -16.02 -2.12
N GLY A 3 9.48 -16.00 -0.84
CA GLY A 3 10.84 -15.54 -0.51
C GLY A 3 11.11 -14.07 -0.84
N THR A 4 10.08 -13.28 -1.13
CA THR A 4 10.18 -11.86 -1.45
C THR A 4 10.85 -11.10 -0.30
N HIS A 5 11.86 -10.31 -0.62
CA HIS A 5 12.48 -9.44 0.38
C HIS A 5 11.43 -8.50 0.98
N HIS A 6 11.37 -8.42 2.31
CA HIS A 6 10.31 -7.68 3.02
C HIS A 6 10.20 -6.21 2.56
N GLY A 7 11.33 -5.55 2.35
CA GLY A 7 11.34 -4.17 1.82
C GLY A 7 10.72 -4.04 0.43
N LEU A 8 10.92 -5.03 -0.45
CA LEU A 8 10.33 -5.05 -1.79
C LEU A 8 8.82 -5.31 -1.72
N ALA A 9 8.39 -6.25 -0.89
CA ALA A 9 6.96 -6.52 -0.69
C ALA A 9 6.22 -5.24 -0.24
N ASN A 10 6.78 -4.51 0.74
CA ASN A 10 6.20 -3.24 1.17
C ASN A 10 6.17 -2.19 0.06
N ALA A 11 7.23 -2.07 -0.74
CA ALA A 11 7.29 -1.12 -1.84
C ALA A 11 6.22 -1.40 -2.92
N LEU A 12 6.00 -2.68 -3.24
CA LEU A 12 4.99 -3.10 -4.23
C LEU A 12 3.56 -2.81 -3.76
N MET A 13 3.31 -2.97 -2.45
CA MET A 13 1.97 -2.81 -1.88
C MET A 13 1.63 -1.36 -1.51
N LEU A 14 2.62 -0.55 -1.11
CA LEU A 14 2.39 0.76 -0.50
C LEU A 14 1.51 1.70 -1.35
N PRO A 15 1.72 1.89 -2.67
CA PRO A 15 0.89 2.81 -3.43
C PRO A 15 -0.59 2.42 -3.43
N ASN A 16 -0.90 1.13 -3.63
CA ASN A 16 -2.29 0.64 -3.64
C ASN A 16 -2.92 0.69 -2.25
N SER A 17 -2.17 0.38 -1.20
CA SER A 17 -2.61 0.55 0.19
C SER A 17 -2.93 2.02 0.49
N MET A 18 -2.09 2.95 0.02
CA MET A 18 -2.35 4.38 0.18
C MET A 18 -3.57 4.83 -0.61
N THR A 19 -3.78 4.36 -1.83
CA THR A 19 -5.00 4.65 -2.60
C THR A 19 -6.25 4.21 -1.83
N PHE A 20 -6.24 3.00 -1.27
CA PHE A 20 -7.33 2.48 -0.46
C PHE A 20 -7.60 3.36 0.78
N ILE A 21 -6.55 3.73 1.51
CA ILE A 21 -6.65 4.58 2.71
C ILE A 21 -7.14 5.99 2.35
N GLU A 22 -6.61 6.60 1.29
CA GLU A 22 -6.97 7.96 0.86
C GLU A 22 -8.42 8.06 0.34
N ALA A 23 -8.99 6.95 -0.14
CA ALA A 23 -10.38 6.86 -0.59
C ALA A 23 -11.40 6.61 0.53
N ALA A 24 -10.95 6.26 1.73
CA ALA A 24 -11.84 5.94 2.85
C ALA A 24 -12.50 7.19 3.46
N ASP A 25 -13.61 7.00 4.18
CA ASP A 25 -14.23 8.06 4.97
C ASP A 25 -13.43 8.32 6.25
N LEU A 26 -12.43 9.19 6.14
CA LEU A 26 -11.49 9.49 7.22
C LEU A 26 -12.05 10.53 8.19
N THR A 27 -11.92 10.21 9.49
CA THR A 27 -12.07 11.22 10.55
C THR A 27 -11.05 12.35 10.37
N ASN A 28 -11.32 13.52 10.98
CA ASN A 28 -10.40 14.65 10.96
C ASN A 28 -9.00 14.29 11.47
N VAL A 29 -8.90 13.42 12.49
CA VAL A 29 -7.62 12.97 13.05
C VAL A 29 -6.86 12.09 12.05
N GLN A 30 -7.52 11.15 11.38
CA GLN A 30 -6.87 10.29 10.37
C GLN A 30 -6.44 11.11 9.15
N ARG A 31 -7.29 12.01 8.67
CA ARG A 31 -6.98 12.93 7.58
C ARG A 31 -5.77 13.81 7.91
N GLN A 32 -5.69 14.32 9.14
CA GLN A 32 -4.55 15.12 9.58
C GLN A 32 -3.24 14.34 9.56
N ARG A 33 -3.23 13.04 9.94
CA ARG A 33 -2.04 12.20 9.86
C ARG A 33 -1.52 12.05 8.42
N ILE A 34 -2.41 11.81 7.47
CA ILE A 34 -2.06 11.78 6.04
C ILE A 34 -1.51 13.13 5.60
N GLN A 35 -2.16 14.23 6.00
CA GLN A 35 -1.72 15.57 5.62
C GLN A 35 -0.34 15.92 6.18
N THR A 36 0.00 15.47 7.38
CA THR A 36 1.36 15.62 7.94
C THR A 36 2.40 14.98 7.02
N ILE A 37 2.13 13.77 6.51
CA ILE A 37 3.05 13.09 5.57
C ILE A 37 3.11 13.83 4.23
N ARG A 38 1.96 14.31 3.73
CA ARG A 38 1.91 15.12 2.49
C ARG A 38 2.75 16.39 2.60
N THR A 39 2.73 17.07 3.74
CA THR A 39 3.58 18.25 3.98
C THR A 39 5.06 17.89 3.91
N LEU A 40 5.48 16.78 4.52
CA LEU A 40 6.88 16.32 4.46
C LEU A 40 7.32 16.01 3.02
N PHE A 41 6.45 15.38 2.23
CA PHE A 41 6.70 15.13 0.81
C PHE A 41 6.81 16.45 0.02
N ALA A 42 5.92 17.40 0.28
CA ALA A 42 5.96 18.72 -0.36
C ALA A 42 7.26 19.50 -0.04
N GLU A 43 7.76 19.42 1.20
CA GLU A 43 9.05 20.01 1.59
C GLU A 43 10.24 19.38 0.83
N ALA A 44 10.10 18.13 0.40
CA ALA A 44 11.06 17.45 -0.47
C ALA A 44 10.80 17.67 -1.98
N ASN A 45 9.97 18.66 -2.35
CA ASN A 45 9.52 18.94 -3.71
C ASN A 45 8.74 17.80 -4.39
N ARG A 46 8.02 17.00 -3.61
CA ARG A 46 7.14 15.90 -4.04
C ARG A 46 5.68 16.17 -3.68
N ALA A 47 5.14 17.26 -4.20
CA ALA A 47 3.83 17.78 -3.80
C ALA A 47 2.65 17.32 -4.67
N GLY A 48 2.75 16.17 -5.34
CA GLY A 48 1.73 15.69 -6.27
C GLY A 48 0.38 15.38 -5.62
N ASP A 49 -0.51 14.85 -6.46
CA ASP A 49 -1.95 14.82 -6.19
C ASP A 49 -2.30 13.97 -4.96
N SER A 50 -1.55 12.91 -4.69
CA SER A 50 -1.76 12.03 -3.54
C SER A 50 -0.48 11.31 -3.09
N LEU A 51 -0.47 10.77 -1.87
CA LEU A 51 0.66 9.96 -1.39
C LEU A 51 0.81 8.68 -2.20
N ALA A 52 -0.29 8.08 -2.67
CA ALA A 52 -0.24 6.92 -3.56
C ALA A 52 0.53 7.22 -4.86
N ALA A 53 0.23 8.34 -5.52
CA ALA A 53 0.90 8.72 -6.76
C ALA A 53 2.40 9.02 -6.54
N GLU A 54 2.71 9.77 -5.49
CA GLU A 54 4.10 10.14 -5.16
C GLU A 54 4.95 8.92 -4.76
N THR A 55 4.40 8.02 -3.95
CA THR A 55 5.13 6.79 -3.58
C THR A 55 5.34 5.87 -4.78
N ARG A 56 4.35 5.72 -5.67
CA ARG A 56 4.52 4.98 -6.92
C ARG A 56 5.65 5.57 -7.77
N MET A 57 5.60 6.87 -8.04
CA MET A 57 6.61 7.56 -8.84
C MET A 57 8.00 7.40 -8.23
N TRP A 58 8.13 7.59 -6.92
CA TRP A 58 9.40 7.44 -6.21
C TRP A 58 9.98 6.02 -6.33
N PHE A 59 9.16 4.98 -6.19
CA PHE A 59 9.64 3.60 -6.36
C PHE A 59 10.01 3.27 -7.81
N GLU A 60 9.28 3.79 -8.80
CA GLU A 60 9.62 3.66 -10.22
C GLU A 60 10.97 4.33 -10.53
N GLU A 61 11.25 5.52 -9.98
CA GLU A 61 12.56 6.20 -10.09
C GLU A 61 13.71 5.40 -9.47
N LEU A 62 13.43 4.63 -8.41
CA LEU A 62 14.39 3.71 -7.78
C LEU A 62 14.57 2.40 -8.57
N GLY A 63 13.85 2.22 -9.69
CA GLY A 63 13.94 1.05 -10.55
C GLY A 63 13.05 -0.12 -10.13
N ILE A 64 12.07 0.10 -9.24
CA ILE A 64 11.11 -0.94 -8.88
C ILE A 64 10.07 -1.07 -10.00
N GLN A 65 10.03 -2.24 -10.61
CA GLN A 65 8.96 -2.61 -11.54
C GLN A 65 7.73 -3.03 -10.74
N PHE A 66 6.59 -2.35 -10.90
CA PHE A 66 5.34 -2.72 -10.21
C PHE A 66 4.65 -3.95 -10.80
N GLY A 67 3.68 -4.49 -10.06
CA GLY A 67 2.90 -5.67 -10.42
C GLY A 67 3.45 -6.91 -9.72
N LEU A 68 2.68 -7.50 -8.80
CA LEU A 68 3.07 -8.69 -8.04
C LEU A 68 3.46 -9.86 -8.98
N GLN A 69 2.81 -9.95 -10.13
CA GLN A 69 3.14 -10.95 -11.16
C GLN A 69 4.56 -10.81 -11.72
N ASN A 70 5.10 -9.59 -11.79
CA ASN A 70 6.48 -9.34 -12.22
C ASN A 70 7.53 -9.81 -11.18
N HIS A 71 7.08 -10.17 -9.97
CA HIS A 71 7.89 -10.67 -8.86
C HIS A 71 7.55 -12.12 -8.48
N GLY A 72 6.92 -12.87 -9.39
CA GLY A 72 6.63 -14.29 -9.19
C GLY A 72 5.49 -14.58 -8.22
N ILE A 73 4.57 -13.63 -8.04
CA ILE A 73 3.36 -13.79 -7.21
C ILE A 73 2.14 -13.78 -8.15
N PRO A 74 1.59 -14.97 -8.49
CA PRO A 74 0.44 -15.08 -9.40
C PRO A 74 -0.88 -14.72 -8.71
N ALA A 75 -1.92 -14.49 -9.51
CA ALA A 75 -3.27 -14.18 -9.03
C ALA A 75 -3.83 -15.24 -8.06
N ASP A 76 -3.51 -16.52 -8.29
CA ASP A 76 -3.98 -17.64 -7.47
C ASP A 76 -3.47 -17.59 -6.02
N ASP A 77 -2.38 -16.84 -5.76
CA ASP A 77 -1.82 -16.66 -4.42
C ASP A 77 -2.42 -15.45 -3.67
N LEU A 78 -3.23 -14.60 -4.31
CA LEU A 78 -3.75 -13.40 -3.64
C LEU A 78 -4.74 -13.73 -2.51
N ALA A 79 -5.60 -14.74 -2.69
CA ALA A 79 -6.54 -15.17 -1.65
C ALA A 79 -5.83 -15.66 -0.38
N PRO A 80 -4.87 -16.61 -0.43
CA PRO A 80 -4.13 -17.01 0.76
C PRO A 80 -3.24 -15.90 1.33
N LEU A 81 -2.71 -14.99 0.51
CA LEU A 81 -1.98 -13.82 1.00
C LEU A 81 -2.87 -12.84 1.79
N ALA A 82 -4.12 -12.67 1.38
CA ALA A 82 -5.10 -11.89 2.13
C ALA A 82 -5.46 -12.56 3.47
N ASP A 83 -5.58 -13.89 3.50
CA ASP A 83 -5.76 -14.64 4.76
C ASP A 83 -4.58 -14.43 5.72
N GLU A 84 -3.35 -14.58 5.20
CA GLU A 84 -2.12 -14.38 5.98
C GLU A 84 -2.02 -12.94 6.50
N ALA A 85 -2.35 -11.94 5.67
CA ALA A 85 -2.34 -10.53 6.06
C ALA A 85 -3.40 -10.18 7.12
N PHE A 86 -4.59 -10.80 7.04
CA PHE A 86 -5.63 -10.62 8.05
C PHE A 86 -5.33 -11.36 9.36
N ALA A 87 -4.55 -12.44 9.30
CA ALA A 87 -4.08 -13.14 10.51
C ALA A 87 -2.92 -12.40 11.21
N ASP A 88 -2.19 -11.54 10.50
CA ASP A 88 -1.07 -10.78 11.05
C ASP A 88 -1.56 -9.65 11.98
N PRO A 89 -1.11 -9.56 13.24
CA PRO A 89 -1.64 -8.58 14.20
C PRO A 89 -1.39 -7.11 13.81
N CYS A 90 -0.49 -6.81 12.87
CA CYS A 90 -0.23 -5.44 12.43
C CYS A 90 -1.44 -4.76 11.76
N HIS A 91 -2.37 -5.51 11.16
CA HIS A 91 -3.55 -4.89 10.54
C HIS A 91 -4.45 -4.20 11.59
N ALA A 92 -4.43 -4.65 12.85
CA ALA A 92 -5.24 -4.08 13.93
C ALA A 92 -4.83 -2.64 14.31
N THR A 93 -3.63 -2.21 13.93
CA THR A 93 -3.12 -0.85 14.16
C THR A 93 -3.08 -0.01 12.88
N ASN A 94 -3.65 -0.50 11.78
CA ASN A 94 -3.77 0.24 10.54
C ASN A 94 -4.54 1.56 10.75
N LEU A 95 -4.28 2.57 9.91
CA LEU A 95 -4.90 3.91 10.06
C LEU A 95 -6.43 3.84 10.06
N ILE A 96 -7.00 2.90 9.31
CA ILE A 96 -8.42 2.57 9.26
C ILE A 96 -8.61 1.06 9.53
N PRO A 97 -9.73 0.63 10.12
CA PRO A 97 -10.08 -0.78 10.19
C PRO A 97 -10.12 -1.39 8.78
N VAL A 98 -9.65 -2.63 8.64
CA VAL A 98 -9.65 -3.37 7.38
C VAL A 98 -10.26 -4.74 7.58
N THR A 99 -11.00 -5.19 6.57
CA THR A 99 -11.49 -6.56 6.48
C THR A 99 -10.57 -7.41 5.61
N ARG A 100 -10.77 -8.73 5.64
CA ARG A 100 -10.10 -9.65 4.71
C ARG A 100 -10.36 -9.28 3.25
N ASP A 101 -11.57 -8.86 2.91
CA ASP A 101 -11.96 -8.52 1.54
C ASP A 101 -11.31 -7.21 1.08
N ASP A 102 -11.14 -6.25 1.98
CA ASP A 102 -10.37 -5.03 1.70
C ASP A 102 -8.91 -5.37 1.35
N LEU A 103 -8.27 -6.23 2.14
CA LEU A 103 -6.90 -6.68 1.88
C LEU A 103 -6.80 -7.43 0.53
N ALA A 104 -7.76 -8.29 0.23
CA ALA A 104 -7.83 -8.99 -1.05
C ALA A 104 -7.98 -8.01 -2.23
N ALA A 105 -8.80 -6.97 -2.10
CA ALA A 105 -8.96 -5.94 -3.13
C ALA A 105 -7.68 -5.12 -3.36
N VAL A 106 -6.94 -4.81 -2.28
CA VAL A 106 -5.64 -4.13 -2.39
C VAL A 106 -4.62 -5.04 -3.09
N TYR A 107 -4.55 -6.33 -2.73
CA TYR A 107 -3.72 -7.32 -3.44
C TYR A 107 -4.07 -7.41 -4.93
N GLN A 108 -5.36 -7.45 -5.26
CA GLN A 108 -5.83 -7.49 -6.64
C GLN A 108 -5.44 -6.23 -7.43
N SER A 109 -5.38 -5.08 -6.77
CA SER A 109 -4.94 -3.81 -7.37
C SER A 109 -3.43 -3.74 -7.56
N ALA A 110 -2.67 -4.55 -6.82
CA ALA A 110 -1.22 -4.64 -6.88
C ALA A 110 -0.69 -5.72 -7.83
N LEU A 111 -1.56 -6.58 -8.37
CA LEU A 111 -1.20 -7.62 -9.33
C LEU A 111 -0.55 -7.06 -10.59
#